data_AF-A0A7C3KI36-F1
#
_entry.id   AF-A0A7C3KI36-F1
#
_cell.length_a   1.000
_cell.length_b   1.000
_cell.length_c   1.000
_cell.angle_alpha   90.00
_cell.angle_beta   90.00
_cell.angle_gamma   90.00
#
_symmetry.space_group_name_H-M   'P 1'
#
loop_
_entity.id
_entity.type
_entity.pdbx_description
1 polymer ?
#
loop_
_entity_poly.entity_id
_entity_poly.type
_entity_poly.pdbx_seq_one_letter_code
_entity_poly.pdbx_strand_id
1 'polypeptide(L)'
;MDIRPLGSLFETDTHGYVVNECAWEKIQPPWLELVEALRDRVLHEFGDRVHSFYLRGSVPRGRAIVQVSDIDSFVILSSAVMPTDEACLAKIEQDLSRQHPCCKDIEIALIEPDELEAPGSFWPALIKTQGLCVAGEDLEKAIAPFKPGSDLVFHALHLADDILETQTYLRQISGLHPQASALVKSRCGWLMRRFVRTGFELVMERENRFTRDLYPCYERFAHYYPEQESYMRKALELALKPTGDRAGLLCFFSIFGRWLVAEVDQTFVSSR
;
A
#
# COMPACT_ATOMS: atom_id res chain seq x y z
N MET A 1 -20.19 -13.67 -0.92
CA MET A 1 -20.02 -12.63 0.12
C MET A 1 -20.56 -11.33 -0.45
N ASP A 2 -21.22 -10.49 0.35
CA ASP A 2 -21.65 -9.18 -0.14
C ASP A 2 -20.49 -8.19 0.04
N ILE A 3 -19.94 -7.71 -1.08
CA ILE A 3 -18.80 -6.79 -1.08
C ILE A 3 -19.37 -5.38 -1.07
N ARG A 4 -19.12 -4.63 0.01
CA ARG A 4 -19.58 -3.25 0.10
C ARG A 4 -18.77 -2.34 -0.83
N PRO A 5 -19.41 -1.38 -1.53
CA PRO A 5 -18.74 -0.43 -2.39
C PRO A 5 -18.02 0.66 -1.57
N LEU A 6 -16.94 0.28 -0.87
CA LEU A 6 -16.18 1.17 0.00
C LEU A 6 -14.93 1.71 -0.70
N GLY A 7 -14.69 3.00 -0.54
CA GLY A 7 -13.56 3.73 -1.11
C GLY A 7 -14.00 4.84 -2.06
N SER A 8 -13.04 5.63 -2.53
CA SER A 8 -13.30 6.63 -3.56
C SER A 8 -12.16 6.74 -4.55
N LEU A 9 -12.46 7.37 -5.68
CA LEU A 9 -11.42 7.96 -6.52
C LEU A 9 -10.82 9.18 -5.80
N PHE A 10 -9.55 9.45 -6.08
CA PHE A 10 -8.90 10.69 -5.68
C PHE A 10 -9.39 11.82 -6.57
N GLU A 11 -9.49 13.01 -5.99
CA GLU A 11 -9.73 14.23 -6.75
C GLU A 11 -8.58 14.50 -7.74
N THR A 12 -8.93 15.08 -8.88
CA THR A 12 -7.97 15.58 -9.85
C THR A 12 -8.22 17.05 -10.10
N ASP A 13 -7.17 17.85 -10.26
CA ASP A 13 -7.29 19.26 -10.57
C ASP A 13 -7.78 19.49 -12.02
N THR A 14 -7.97 20.75 -12.40
CA THR A 14 -8.43 21.12 -13.76
C THR A 14 -7.46 20.72 -14.87
N HIS A 15 -6.22 20.39 -14.55
CA HIS A 15 -5.20 19.94 -15.51
C HIS A 15 -5.04 18.41 -15.51
N GLY A 16 -5.79 17.68 -14.66
CA GLY A 16 -5.77 16.23 -14.54
C GLY A 16 -4.69 15.69 -13.60
N TYR A 17 -4.06 16.53 -12.77
CA TYR A 17 -3.11 16.07 -11.75
C TYR A 17 -3.85 15.54 -10.54
N VAL A 18 -3.35 14.45 -9.96
CA VAL A 18 -3.89 13.87 -8.72
C VAL A 18 -3.69 14.85 -7.57
N VAL A 19 -4.76 15.18 -6.87
CA VAL A 19 -4.73 16.06 -5.69
C VAL A 19 -4.45 15.22 -4.44
N ASN A 20 -3.45 15.62 -3.67
CA ASN A 20 -3.19 15.03 -2.37
C ASN A 20 -4.28 15.45 -1.38
N GLU A 21 -5.07 14.48 -0.92
CA GLU A 21 -6.17 14.72 0.01
C GLU A 21 -5.73 14.75 1.48
N CYS A 22 -4.47 14.40 1.77
CA CYS A 22 -3.95 14.33 3.13
C CYS A 22 -3.74 15.73 3.72
N ALA A 23 -4.19 15.95 4.95
CA ALA A 23 -4.04 17.23 5.66
C ALA A 23 -4.06 17.01 7.18
N TRP A 24 -3.28 17.80 7.92
CA TRP A 24 -3.22 17.69 9.38
C TRP A 24 -4.58 17.98 10.03
N GLU A 25 -5.31 18.97 9.52
CA GLU A 25 -6.62 19.41 10.02
C GLU A 25 -7.71 18.34 9.85
N LYS A 26 -7.48 17.36 8.98
CA LYS A 26 -8.39 16.23 8.77
C LYS A 26 -8.18 15.10 9.78
N ILE A 27 -7.09 15.11 10.54
CA ILE A 27 -6.83 14.10 11.58
C ILE A 27 -7.72 14.38 12.78
N GLN A 28 -8.74 13.54 12.97
CA GLN A 28 -9.72 13.69 14.05
C GLN A 28 -9.38 12.79 15.25
N PRO A 29 -9.83 13.13 16.48
CA PRO A 29 -9.79 12.21 17.61
C PRO A 29 -10.51 10.87 17.29
N PRO A 30 -10.01 9.72 17.80
CA PRO A 30 -8.87 9.56 18.69
C PRO A 30 -7.49 9.51 17.97
N TRP A 31 -7.44 9.70 16.66
CA TRP A 31 -6.22 9.50 15.85
C TRP A 31 -5.17 10.58 16.07
N LEU A 32 -5.58 11.81 16.39
CA LEU A 32 -4.66 12.93 16.60
C LEU A 32 -3.63 12.63 17.70
N GLU A 33 -4.09 12.14 18.85
CA GLU A 33 -3.22 11.77 19.98
C GLU A 33 -2.22 10.68 19.60
N LEU A 34 -2.67 9.66 18.85
CA LEU A 34 -1.80 8.59 18.38
C LEU A 34 -0.75 9.11 17.38
N VAL A 35 -1.14 9.99 16.45
CA VAL A 35 -0.22 10.58 15.47
C VAL A 35 0.83 11.44 16.14
N GLU A 36 0.44 12.26 17.12
CA GLU A 36 1.38 13.07 17.90
C GLU A 36 2.34 12.18 18.70
N ALA A 37 1.85 11.15 19.38
CA ALA A 37 2.68 10.20 20.12
C ALA A 37 3.64 9.42 19.20
N LEU A 38 3.19 9.04 18.01
CA LEU A 38 4.02 8.39 16.99
C LEU A 38 5.14 9.30 16.51
N ARG A 39 4.80 10.54 16.11
CA ARG A 39 5.77 11.55 15.71
C ARG A 39 6.83 11.76 16.79
N ASP A 40 6.40 11.96 18.04
CA ASP A 40 7.32 12.29 19.12
C ASP A 40 8.25 11.11 19.46
N ARG A 41 7.74 9.86 19.42
CA ARG A 41 8.57 8.66 19.62
C ARG A 41 9.60 8.46 18.50
N VAL A 42 9.19 8.63 17.24
CA VAL A 42 10.10 8.53 16.09
C VAL A 42 11.19 9.59 16.17
N LEU A 43 10.83 10.85 16.45
CA LEU A 43 11.82 11.92 16.59
C LEU A 43 12.75 11.70 17.79
N HIS A 44 12.26 11.14 18.88
CA HIS A 44 13.11 10.79 20.03
C HIS A 44 14.11 9.68 19.71
N GLU A 45 13.68 8.65 18.99
CA GLU A 45 14.51 7.49 18.68
C GLU A 45 15.56 7.79 17.61
N PHE A 46 15.18 8.49 16.54
CA PHE A 46 16.05 8.72 15.37
C PHE A 46 16.72 10.10 15.38
N GLY A 47 16.18 11.07 16.11
CA GLY A 47 16.77 12.40 16.26
C GLY A 47 17.12 13.07 14.93
N ASP A 48 18.34 13.58 14.84
CA ASP A 48 18.88 14.28 13.65
C ASP A 48 19.02 13.36 12.42
N ARG A 49 18.84 12.04 12.56
CA ARG A 49 18.77 11.12 11.42
C ARG A 49 17.45 11.22 10.67
N VAL A 50 16.40 11.83 11.25
CA VAL A 50 15.14 12.05 10.54
C VAL A 50 15.30 13.22 9.59
N HIS A 51 15.33 12.95 8.28
CA HIS A 51 15.18 14.00 7.28
C HIS A 51 13.72 14.49 7.28
N SER A 52 12.78 13.55 7.16
CA SER A 52 11.35 13.84 7.11
C SER A 52 10.52 12.62 7.43
N PHE A 53 9.37 12.83 8.08
CA PHE A 53 8.45 11.77 8.48
C PHE A 53 7.07 12.02 7.88
N TYR A 54 6.50 11.00 7.24
CA TYR A 54 5.22 11.12 6.54
C TYR A 54 4.19 10.11 7.06
N LEU A 55 2.94 10.58 7.10
CA LEU A 55 1.75 9.74 7.18
C LEU A 55 1.09 9.59 5.82
N ARG A 56 0.41 8.47 5.62
CA ARG A 56 -0.45 8.23 4.45
C ARG A 56 -1.73 7.48 4.87
N GLY A 57 -2.60 7.25 3.90
CA GLY A 57 -3.77 6.40 4.09
C GLY A 57 -4.97 7.11 4.71
N SER A 58 -5.82 6.35 5.41
CA SER A 58 -7.16 6.82 5.80
C SER A 58 -7.14 7.89 6.90
N VAL A 59 -6.15 7.88 7.78
CA VAL A 59 -6.01 8.82 8.91
C VAL A 59 -5.79 10.26 8.44
N PRO A 60 -4.72 10.59 7.69
CA PRO A 60 -4.51 11.97 7.23
C PRO A 60 -5.53 12.44 6.19
N ARG A 61 -6.34 11.52 5.62
CA ARG A 61 -7.48 11.86 4.73
C ARG A 61 -8.77 12.15 5.50
N GLY A 62 -8.81 11.97 6.82
CA GLY A 62 -10.01 12.15 7.64
C GLY A 62 -11.08 11.07 7.42
N ARG A 63 -10.68 9.86 7.05
CA ARG A 63 -11.56 8.73 6.70
C ARG A 63 -11.33 7.50 7.55
N ALA A 64 -10.51 7.60 8.60
CA ALA A 64 -10.17 6.46 9.43
C ALA A 64 -11.36 5.98 10.27
N ILE A 65 -11.51 4.67 10.37
CA ILE A 65 -12.58 3.99 11.09
C ILE A 65 -11.95 3.25 12.28
N VAL A 66 -12.46 3.53 13.49
CA VAL A 66 -11.99 2.91 14.73
C VAL A 66 -12.01 1.38 14.62
N GLN A 67 -10.92 0.73 15.06
CA GLN A 67 -10.67 -0.72 15.03
C GLN A 67 -10.61 -1.36 13.63
N VAL A 68 -10.69 -0.56 12.57
CA VAL A 68 -10.65 -1.03 11.18
C VAL A 68 -9.44 -0.46 10.45
N SER A 69 -9.18 0.84 10.62
CA SER A 69 -8.05 1.55 10.03
C SER A 69 -6.74 1.29 10.79
N ASP A 70 -5.67 1.29 10.02
CA ASP A 70 -4.27 1.28 10.41
C ASP A 70 -3.65 2.69 10.28
N ILE A 71 -2.45 2.83 10.83
CA ILE A 71 -1.52 3.91 10.48
C ILE A 71 -0.46 3.35 9.56
N ASP A 72 -0.43 3.89 8.34
CA ASP A 72 0.64 3.68 7.38
C ASP A 72 1.56 4.90 7.41
N SER A 73 2.84 4.70 7.70
CA SER A 73 3.81 5.80 7.82
C SER A 73 5.21 5.41 7.31
N PHE A 74 6.02 6.40 6.98
CA PHE A 74 7.40 6.16 6.56
C PHE A 74 8.32 7.33 6.92
N VAL A 75 9.54 6.99 7.35
CA VAL A 75 10.58 7.93 7.75
C VAL A 75 11.67 7.91 6.69
N ILE A 76 11.98 9.07 6.13
CA ILE A 76 13.16 9.25 5.28
C ILE A 76 14.31 9.62 6.22
N LEU A 77 15.36 8.81 6.18
CA LEU A 77 16.55 9.04 6.99
C LEU A 77 17.56 9.90 6.22
N SER A 78 18.38 10.67 6.94
CA SER A 78 19.54 11.40 6.37
C SER A 78 20.82 10.55 6.31
N SER A 79 20.75 9.31 6.80
CA SER A 79 21.84 8.34 6.79
C SER A 79 21.30 6.93 6.51
N ALA A 80 22.19 5.98 6.19
CA ALA A 80 21.82 4.58 6.02
C ALA A 80 21.08 3.99 7.24
N VAL A 81 20.21 3.01 6.99
CA VAL A 81 19.50 2.22 7.99
C VAL A 81 20.50 1.33 8.73
N MET A 82 20.43 1.33 10.05
CA MET A 82 21.25 0.49 10.91
C MET A 82 20.51 -0.81 11.26
N PRO A 83 21.23 -1.92 11.51
CA PRO A 83 20.60 -3.19 11.88
C PRO A 83 19.70 -3.14 13.11
N THR A 84 19.90 -2.15 14.00
CA THR A 84 19.09 -1.96 15.20
C THR A 84 17.79 -1.19 14.95
N ASP A 85 17.70 -0.45 13.85
CA ASP A 85 16.60 0.49 13.60
C ASP A 85 15.25 -0.23 13.45
N GLU A 86 15.23 -1.37 12.77
CA GLU A 86 14.00 -2.19 12.63
C GLU A 86 13.47 -2.67 13.99
N ALA A 87 14.37 -3.09 14.89
CA ALA A 87 13.99 -3.51 16.22
C ALA A 87 13.45 -2.35 17.07
N CYS A 88 14.00 -1.14 16.87
CA CYS A 88 13.50 0.07 17.51
C CYS A 88 12.10 0.44 17.00
N LEU A 89 11.86 0.38 15.68
CA LEU A 89 10.53 0.59 15.11
C LEU A 89 9.50 -0.42 15.62
N ALA A 90 9.82 -1.70 15.59
CA ALA A 90 8.93 -2.75 16.08
C ALA A 90 8.51 -2.53 17.54
N LYS A 91 9.41 -1.95 18.36
CA LYS A 91 9.09 -1.57 19.74
C LYS A 91 8.15 -0.36 19.80
N ILE A 92 8.37 0.66 18.99
CA ILE A 92 7.49 1.84 18.88
C ILE A 92 6.08 1.41 18.45
N GLU A 93 5.98 0.62 17.37
CA GLU A 93 4.71 0.09 16.84
C GLU A 93 3.97 -0.73 17.90
N GLN A 94 4.66 -1.65 18.58
CA GLN A 94 4.06 -2.50 19.60
C GLN A 94 3.55 -1.68 20.80
N ASP A 95 4.33 -0.74 21.31
CA ASP A 95 3.96 0.06 22.47
C ASP A 95 2.77 0.96 22.16
N LEU A 96 2.77 1.65 21.01
CA LEU A 96 1.66 2.51 20.59
C LEU A 96 0.40 1.69 20.30
N SER A 97 0.53 0.52 19.67
CA SER A 97 -0.61 -0.37 19.42
C SER A 97 -1.30 -0.81 20.72
N ARG A 98 -0.53 -1.01 21.81
CA ARG A 98 -1.10 -1.29 23.14
C ARG A 98 -1.79 -0.08 23.76
N GLN A 99 -1.27 1.13 23.53
CA GLN A 99 -1.79 2.38 24.10
C GLN A 99 -3.03 2.88 23.35
N HIS A 100 -3.16 2.56 22.06
CA HIS A 100 -4.21 3.08 21.18
C HIS A 100 -5.01 1.93 20.53
N PRO A 101 -5.91 1.27 21.29
CA PRO A 101 -6.75 0.17 20.78
C PRO A 101 -7.78 0.61 19.72
N CYS A 102 -7.86 1.91 19.43
CA CYS A 102 -8.62 2.45 18.30
C CYS A 102 -7.96 2.14 16.94
N CYS A 103 -6.66 1.90 16.92
CA CYS A 103 -5.89 1.58 15.71
C CYS A 103 -5.79 0.07 15.54
N LYS A 104 -6.02 -0.42 14.32
CA LYS A 104 -5.90 -1.86 14.02
C LYS A 104 -4.44 -2.31 13.99
N ASP A 105 -3.58 -1.50 13.38
CA ASP A 105 -2.16 -1.78 13.20
C ASP A 105 -1.38 -0.49 12.98
N ILE A 106 -0.08 -0.48 13.24
CA ILE A 106 0.81 0.67 13.04
C ILE A 106 2.03 0.16 12.26
N GLU A 107 2.27 0.73 11.09
CA GLU A 107 3.37 0.39 10.20
C GLU A 107 4.26 1.61 9.96
N ILE A 108 5.57 1.44 10.19
CA ILE A 108 6.60 2.44 9.92
C ILE A 108 7.65 1.82 9.00
N ALA A 109 7.78 2.37 7.78
CA ALA A 109 8.88 2.02 6.89
C ALA A 109 10.06 3.00 7.07
N LEU A 110 11.29 2.52 6.91
CA LEU A 110 12.49 3.36 6.82
C LEU A 110 12.95 3.43 5.37
N ILE A 111 13.15 4.65 4.88
CA ILE A 111 13.56 4.93 3.52
C ILE A 111 14.94 5.57 3.57
N GLU A 112 15.89 4.97 2.85
CA GLU A 112 17.23 5.54 2.69
C GLU A 112 17.21 6.66 1.63
N PRO A 113 18.10 7.66 1.72
CA PRO A 113 18.22 8.70 0.70
C PRO A 113 18.35 8.16 -0.72
N ASP A 114 19.18 7.12 -0.89
CA ASP A 114 19.45 6.50 -2.18
C ASP A 114 18.21 5.83 -2.77
N GLU A 115 17.28 5.34 -1.94
CA GLU A 115 16.02 4.75 -2.39
C GLU A 115 15.04 5.80 -2.95
N LEU A 116 15.08 7.02 -2.41
CA LEU A 116 14.28 8.13 -2.91
C LEU A 116 14.76 8.57 -4.32
N GLU A 117 16.07 8.56 -4.54
CA GLU A 117 16.70 9.00 -5.79
C GLU A 117 16.86 7.88 -6.83
N ALA A 118 16.61 6.62 -6.44
CA ALA A 118 16.76 5.47 -7.32
C ALA A 118 15.93 5.62 -8.61
N PRO A 119 16.49 5.28 -9.79
CA PRO A 119 15.73 5.27 -11.04
C PRO A 119 14.48 4.38 -10.92
N GLY A 120 13.30 4.95 -11.18
CA GLY A 120 12.03 4.23 -11.05
C GLY A 120 11.47 4.17 -9.62
N SER A 121 12.06 4.91 -8.67
CA SER A 121 11.51 5.04 -7.32
C SER A 121 10.09 5.59 -7.35
N PHE A 122 9.18 4.90 -6.64
CA PHE A 122 7.78 5.34 -6.52
C PHE A 122 7.58 6.32 -5.34
N TRP A 123 8.59 6.54 -4.50
CA TRP A 123 8.49 7.38 -3.32
C TRP A 123 8.11 8.83 -3.63
N PRO A 124 8.70 9.51 -4.64
CA PRO A 124 8.26 10.86 -5.01
C PRO A 124 6.78 10.92 -5.38
N ALA A 125 6.29 9.95 -6.15
CA ALA A 125 4.87 9.84 -6.50
C ALA A 125 3.97 9.61 -5.28
N LEU A 126 4.40 8.76 -4.35
CA LEU A 126 3.67 8.51 -3.11
C LEU A 126 3.63 9.75 -2.22
N ILE A 127 4.75 10.42 -2.00
CA ILE A 127 4.83 11.66 -1.22
C ILE A 127 3.91 12.71 -1.84
N LYS A 128 4.03 12.94 -3.15
CA LYS A 128 3.28 13.98 -3.85
C LYS A 128 1.77 13.76 -3.83
N THR A 129 1.32 12.52 -3.98
CA THR A 129 -0.12 12.21 -4.15
C THR A 129 -0.82 11.77 -2.86
N GLN A 130 -0.07 11.29 -1.87
CA GLN A 130 -0.64 10.57 -0.71
C GLN A 130 0.09 10.83 0.62
N GLY A 131 1.16 11.63 0.65
CA GLY A 131 1.94 11.88 1.86
C GLY A 131 1.51 13.14 2.60
N LEU A 132 1.42 13.07 3.93
CA LEU A 132 1.36 14.22 4.84
C LEU A 132 2.67 14.26 5.62
N CYS A 133 3.49 15.28 5.40
CA CYS A 133 4.67 15.53 6.22
C CYS A 133 4.21 15.90 7.65
N VAL A 134 4.65 15.14 8.65
CA VAL A 134 4.33 15.37 10.06
C VAL A 134 5.55 15.79 10.90
N ALA A 135 6.76 15.66 10.35
CA ALA A 135 7.99 16.21 10.91
C ALA A 135 9.10 16.31 9.85
N GLY A 136 10.06 17.22 10.07
CA GLY A 136 11.20 17.42 9.17
C GLY A 136 10.86 18.29 7.95
N GLU A 137 11.66 18.15 6.88
CA GLU A 137 11.48 18.92 5.65
C GLU A 137 10.40 18.30 4.74
N ASP A 138 9.40 19.12 4.38
CA ASP A 138 8.31 18.69 3.49
C ASP A 138 8.74 18.73 2.02
N LEU A 139 9.05 17.56 1.47
CA LEU A 139 9.51 17.35 0.10
C LEU A 139 8.39 17.45 -0.93
N GLU A 140 7.12 17.38 -0.52
CA GLU A 140 5.95 17.43 -1.44
C GLU A 140 6.01 18.65 -2.36
N LYS A 141 6.46 19.78 -1.83
CA LYS A 141 6.51 21.07 -2.51
C LYS A 141 7.55 21.13 -3.63
N ALA A 142 8.61 20.33 -3.51
CA ALA A 142 9.68 20.24 -4.50
C ALA A 142 9.38 19.22 -5.61
N ILE A 143 8.43 18.31 -5.39
CA ILE A 143 8.10 17.24 -6.32
C ILE A 143 7.06 17.73 -7.35
N ALA A 144 7.31 17.46 -8.63
CA ALA A 144 6.38 17.77 -9.72
C ALA A 144 5.05 17.01 -9.58
N PRO A 145 3.91 17.58 -9.99
CA PRO A 145 2.62 16.90 -9.88
C PRO A 145 2.50 15.72 -10.86
N PHE A 146 1.74 14.69 -10.47
CA PHE A 146 1.55 13.46 -11.24
C PHE A 146 0.15 13.36 -11.82
N LYS A 147 0.03 12.86 -13.04
CA LYS A 147 -1.24 12.44 -13.64
C LYS A 147 -1.40 10.92 -13.52
N PRO A 148 -2.64 10.39 -13.54
CA PRO A 148 -2.87 8.96 -13.70
C PRO A 148 -2.13 8.41 -14.92
N GLY A 149 -1.15 7.52 -14.72
CA GLY A 149 -0.26 7.04 -15.77
C GLY A 149 0.91 6.22 -15.24
N SER A 150 1.92 5.98 -16.07
CA SER A 150 3.07 5.10 -15.76
C SER A 150 3.79 5.45 -14.46
N ASP A 151 3.87 6.73 -14.11
CA ASP A 151 4.56 7.20 -12.89
C ASP A 151 3.78 6.88 -11.60
N LEU A 152 2.51 6.47 -11.71
CA LEU A 152 1.66 6.04 -10.61
C LEU A 152 1.42 4.51 -10.61
N VAL A 153 2.27 3.75 -11.29
CA VAL A 153 2.29 2.29 -11.24
C VAL A 153 3.18 1.84 -10.08
N PHE A 154 2.58 1.22 -9.06
CA PHE A 154 3.30 0.84 -7.83
C PHE A 154 3.46 -0.68 -7.68
N HIS A 155 2.57 -1.49 -8.26
CA HIS A 155 2.54 -2.94 -8.04
C HIS A 155 2.78 -3.74 -9.31
N ALA A 156 2.26 -3.28 -10.44
CA ALA A 156 2.25 -4.06 -11.68
C ALA A 156 3.64 -4.60 -12.06
N LEU A 157 4.66 -3.74 -12.03
CA LEU A 157 6.03 -4.11 -12.45
C LEU A 157 6.71 -5.16 -11.56
N HIS A 158 6.24 -5.36 -10.33
CA HIS A 158 6.78 -6.34 -9.38
C HIS A 158 5.88 -7.57 -9.20
N LEU A 159 4.72 -7.60 -9.85
CA LEU A 159 3.70 -8.61 -9.62
C LEU A 159 4.20 -10.04 -9.89
N ALA A 160 5.02 -10.22 -10.92
CA ALA A 160 5.58 -11.53 -11.27
C ALA A 160 6.46 -12.09 -10.14
N ASP A 161 7.33 -11.26 -9.58
CA ASP A 161 8.22 -11.61 -8.47
C ASP A 161 7.42 -11.85 -7.19
N ASP A 162 6.46 -10.98 -6.88
CA ASP A 162 5.56 -11.14 -5.72
C ASP A 162 4.82 -12.49 -5.76
N ILE A 163 4.34 -12.89 -6.95
CA ILE A 163 3.67 -14.19 -7.16
C ILE A 163 4.67 -15.32 -6.95
N LEU A 164 5.87 -15.24 -7.53
CA LEU A 164 6.89 -16.28 -7.43
C LEU A 164 7.35 -16.49 -5.98
N GLU A 165 7.63 -15.40 -5.26
CA GLU A 165 8.00 -15.42 -3.85
C GLU A 165 6.87 -16.01 -3.01
N THR A 166 5.62 -15.58 -3.25
CA THR A 166 4.46 -16.13 -2.53
C THR A 166 4.27 -17.62 -2.82
N GLN A 167 4.42 -18.06 -4.08
CA GLN A 167 4.35 -19.48 -4.42
C GLN A 167 5.42 -20.29 -3.69
N THR A 168 6.66 -19.79 -3.66
CA THR A 168 7.78 -20.43 -2.96
C THR A 168 7.48 -20.54 -1.47
N TYR A 169 7.04 -19.45 -0.85
CA TYR A 169 6.64 -19.41 0.55
C TYR A 169 5.53 -20.43 0.88
N LEU A 170 4.47 -20.47 0.09
CA LEU A 170 3.34 -21.38 0.31
C LEU A 170 3.72 -22.86 0.16
N ARG A 171 4.71 -23.18 -0.67
CA ARG A 171 5.23 -24.55 -0.82
C ARG A 171 6.15 -24.95 0.34
N GLN A 172 6.91 -24.00 0.89
CA GLN A 172 7.89 -24.25 1.94
C GLN A 172 7.29 -24.24 3.35
N ILE A 173 6.20 -23.51 3.58
CA ILE A 173 5.60 -23.43 4.92
C ILE A 173 5.13 -24.81 5.39
N SER A 174 5.70 -25.27 6.50
CA SER A 174 5.33 -26.56 7.10
C SER A 174 3.89 -26.52 7.59
N GLY A 175 3.11 -27.54 7.23
CA GLY A 175 1.74 -27.70 7.75
C GLY A 175 1.69 -27.94 9.26
N LEU A 176 2.81 -28.35 9.86
CA LEU A 176 2.95 -28.55 11.31
C LEU A 176 3.28 -27.25 12.05
N HIS A 177 3.56 -26.15 11.34
CA HIS A 177 3.82 -24.88 11.98
C HIS A 177 2.56 -24.36 12.70
N PRO A 178 2.60 -24.05 14.01
CA PRO A 178 1.41 -23.67 14.77
C PRO A 178 0.64 -22.49 14.20
N GLN A 179 1.32 -21.58 13.50
CA GLN A 179 0.73 -20.40 12.87
C GLN A 179 0.58 -20.52 11.34
N ALA A 180 0.74 -21.72 10.76
CA ALA A 180 0.73 -21.91 9.30
C ALA A 180 -0.49 -21.27 8.63
N SER A 181 -1.69 -21.48 9.17
CA SER A 181 -2.93 -20.92 8.60
C SER A 181 -2.95 -19.39 8.65
N ALA A 182 -2.51 -18.79 9.75
CA ALA A 182 -2.48 -17.33 9.91
C ALA A 182 -1.49 -16.69 8.93
N LEU A 183 -0.31 -17.28 8.80
CA LEU A 183 0.73 -16.85 7.88
C LEU A 183 0.29 -16.95 6.40
N VAL A 184 -0.34 -18.06 6.02
CA VAL A 184 -0.92 -18.23 4.67
C VAL A 184 -2.00 -17.19 4.40
N LYS A 185 -2.89 -16.94 5.36
CA LYS A 185 -3.92 -15.89 5.25
C LYS A 185 -3.31 -14.49 5.11
N SER A 186 -2.25 -14.19 5.86
CA SER A 186 -1.54 -12.91 5.74
C SER A 186 -0.98 -12.72 4.32
N ARG A 187 -0.24 -13.71 3.82
CA ARG A 187 0.30 -13.69 2.43
C ARG A 187 -0.79 -13.62 1.37
N CYS A 188 -1.87 -14.37 1.54
CA CYS A 188 -3.04 -14.31 0.67
C CYS A 188 -3.63 -12.90 0.62
N GLY A 189 -3.94 -12.30 1.77
CA GLY A 189 -4.53 -10.96 1.81
C GLY A 189 -3.62 -9.91 1.18
N TRP A 190 -2.33 -9.96 1.48
CA TRP A 190 -1.33 -9.05 0.92
C TRP A 190 -1.26 -9.14 -0.62
N LEU A 191 -1.07 -10.34 -1.17
CA LEU A 191 -0.94 -10.51 -2.62
C LEU A 191 -2.24 -10.19 -3.36
N MET A 192 -3.39 -10.53 -2.78
CA MET A 192 -4.69 -10.26 -3.41
C MET A 192 -5.02 -8.76 -3.45
N ARG A 193 -4.56 -7.97 -2.47
CA ARG A 193 -4.62 -6.50 -2.57
C ARG A 193 -3.76 -5.98 -3.72
N ARG A 194 -2.58 -6.57 -3.95
CA ARG A 194 -1.73 -6.24 -5.10
C ARG A 194 -2.40 -6.59 -6.42
N PHE A 195 -2.99 -7.77 -6.56
CA PHE A 195 -3.74 -8.18 -7.77
C PHE A 195 -4.81 -7.15 -8.15
N VAL A 196 -5.64 -6.74 -7.17
CA VAL A 196 -6.72 -5.77 -7.40
C VAL A 196 -6.16 -4.40 -7.81
N ARG A 197 -5.09 -3.94 -7.16
CA ARG A 197 -4.45 -2.66 -7.49
C ARG A 197 -3.73 -2.70 -8.83
N THR A 198 -3.05 -3.79 -9.17
CA THR A 198 -2.45 -3.99 -10.49
C THR A 198 -3.50 -4.00 -11.59
N GLY A 199 -4.65 -4.63 -11.37
CA GLY A 199 -5.77 -4.55 -12.31
C GLY A 199 -6.18 -3.11 -12.59
N PHE A 200 -6.29 -2.28 -11.55
CA PHE A 200 -6.55 -0.86 -11.75
C PHE A 200 -5.42 -0.14 -12.48
N GLU A 201 -4.16 -0.41 -12.14
CA GLU A 201 -2.99 0.20 -12.80
C GLU A 201 -3.00 -0.03 -14.33
N LEU A 202 -3.47 -1.19 -14.81
CA LEU A 202 -3.64 -1.49 -16.26
C LEU A 202 -4.67 -0.62 -16.99
N VAL A 203 -5.61 -0.01 -16.27
CA VAL A 203 -6.69 0.81 -16.84
C VAL A 203 -6.61 2.27 -16.41
N MET A 204 -5.78 2.59 -15.42
CA MET A 204 -5.70 3.88 -14.74
C MET A 204 -5.52 5.07 -15.70
N GLU A 205 -4.63 4.95 -16.68
CA GLU A 205 -4.37 6.01 -17.66
C GLU A 205 -5.58 6.25 -18.58
N ARG A 206 -6.22 5.18 -19.05
CA ARG A 206 -7.45 5.25 -19.87
C ARG A 206 -8.63 5.81 -19.08
N GLU A 207 -8.73 5.44 -17.81
CA GLU A 207 -9.74 5.96 -16.89
C GLU A 207 -9.49 7.43 -16.53
N ASN A 208 -8.24 7.89 -16.63
CA ASN A 208 -7.78 9.21 -16.21
C ASN A 208 -8.26 9.55 -14.78
N ARG A 209 -8.15 8.57 -13.89
CA ARG A 209 -8.50 8.65 -12.46
C ARG A 209 -7.48 7.89 -11.66
N PHE A 210 -7.38 8.21 -10.38
CA PHE A 210 -6.48 7.52 -9.45
C PHE A 210 -7.22 7.01 -8.22
N THR A 211 -6.86 5.84 -7.74
CA THR A 211 -7.30 5.31 -6.44
C THR A 211 -6.39 4.19 -5.97
N ARG A 212 -6.44 3.93 -4.67
CA ARG A 212 -5.78 2.81 -3.99
C ARG A 212 -6.76 1.95 -3.21
N ASP A 213 -8.03 2.34 -3.23
CA ASP A 213 -9.12 1.68 -2.53
C ASP A 213 -9.61 0.49 -3.37
N LEU A 214 -9.71 -0.67 -2.74
CA LEU A 214 -9.83 -1.95 -3.45
C LEU A 214 -11.10 -2.06 -4.29
N TYR A 215 -12.24 -1.58 -3.80
CA TYR A 215 -13.50 -1.68 -4.55
C TYR A 215 -13.50 -0.78 -5.80
N PRO A 216 -13.17 0.53 -5.72
CA PRO A 216 -12.96 1.35 -6.91
C PRO A 216 -11.95 0.72 -7.89
N CYS A 217 -10.83 0.19 -7.42
CA CYS A 217 -9.86 -0.50 -8.29
C CYS A 217 -10.51 -1.65 -9.07
N TYR A 218 -11.23 -2.53 -8.37
CA TYR A 218 -11.94 -3.67 -8.96
C TYR A 218 -13.01 -3.23 -9.96
N GLU A 219 -13.86 -2.27 -9.59
CA GLU A 219 -14.99 -1.81 -10.41
C GLU A 219 -14.50 -1.27 -11.75
N ARG A 220 -13.45 -0.44 -11.71
CA ARG A 220 -12.84 0.14 -12.92
C ARG A 220 -12.20 -0.94 -13.77
N PHE A 221 -11.42 -1.86 -13.19
CA PHE A 221 -10.86 -2.98 -13.93
C PHE A 221 -11.95 -3.81 -14.64
N ALA A 222 -13.03 -4.16 -13.93
CA ALA A 222 -14.12 -4.98 -14.45
C ALA A 222 -14.85 -4.31 -15.63
N HIS A 223 -14.85 -2.98 -15.70
CA HIS A 223 -15.41 -2.25 -16.84
C HIS A 223 -14.63 -2.48 -18.14
N TYR A 224 -13.30 -2.50 -18.08
CA TYR A 224 -12.45 -2.71 -19.26
C TYR A 224 -12.16 -4.18 -19.56
N TYR A 225 -12.20 -5.05 -18.54
CA TYR A 225 -11.93 -6.49 -18.66
C TYR A 225 -13.12 -7.32 -18.15
N PRO A 226 -14.30 -7.24 -18.80
CA PRO A 226 -15.52 -7.92 -18.34
C PRO A 226 -15.36 -9.45 -18.31
N GLU A 227 -14.56 -10.02 -19.22
CA GLU A 227 -14.28 -11.47 -19.25
C GLU A 227 -13.47 -11.94 -18.03
N GLN A 228 -12.73 -11.05 -17.39
CA GLN A 228 -11.89 -11.34 -16.22
C GLN A 228 -12.51 -10.86 -14.90
N GLU A 229 -13.71 -10.26 -14.94
CA GLU A 229 -14.39 -9.72 -13.77
C GLU A 229 -14.50 -10.77 -12.65
N SER A 230 -14.92 -11.99 -12.98
CA SER A 230 -15.14 -13.04 -11.98
C SER A 230 -13.87 -13.43 -11.22
N TYR A 231 -12.71 -13.43 -11.91
CA TYR A 231 -11.41 -13.65 -11.30
C TYR A 231 -10.98 -12.46 -10.44
N MET A 232 -11.18 -11.23 -10.92
CA MET A 232 -10.84 -10.03 -10.15
C MET A 232 -11.72 -9.88 -8.91
N ARG A 233 -13.01 -10.18 -9.02
CA ARG A 233 -13.92 -10.25 -7.89
C ARG A 233 -13.44 -11.29 -6.88
N LYS A 234 -12.96 -12.45 -7.34
CA LYS A 234 -12.37 -13.45 -6.44
C LYS A 234 -11.12 -12.93 -5.72
N ALA A 235 -10.25 -12.20 -6.42
CA ALA A 235 -9.11 -11.55 -5.80
C ALA A 235 -9.57 -10.54 -4.72
N LEU A 236 -10.59 -9.71 -5.01
CA LEU A 236 -11.16 -8.79 -4.03
C LEU A 236 -11.74 -9.51 -2.81
N GLU A 237 -12.49 -10.60 -3.00
CA GLU A 237 -13.00 -11.44 -1.90
C GLU A 237 -11.87 -11.98 -1.02
N LEU A 238 -10.79 -12.48 -1.63
CA LEU A 238 -9.64 -13.03 -0.90
C LEU A 238 -8.80 -11.93 -0.25
N ALA A 239 -8.79 -10.70 -0.79
CA ALA A 239 -8.15 -9.55 -0.16
C ALA A 239 -8.89 -9.12 1.13
N LEU A 240 -10.22 -9.17 1.11
CA LEU A 240 -11.08 -8.80 2.25
C LEU A 240 -11.23 -9.93 3.27
N LYS A 241 -11.25 -11.18 2.81
CA LYS A 241 -11.38 -12.39 3.64
C LYS A 241 -10.36 -13.45 3.17
N PRO A 242 -9.10 -13.33 3.61
CA PRO A 242 -8.05 -14.24 3.16
C PRO A 242 -8.29 -15.70 3.55
N THR A 243 -7.82 -16.61 2.69
CA THR A 243 -7.94 -18.06 2.88
C THR A 243 -6.64 -18.69 3.35
N GLY A 244 -6.75 -19.81 4.08
CA GLY A 244 -5.63 -20.70 4.40
C GLY A 244 -5.42 -21.82 3.37
N ASP A 245 -6.24 -21.87 2.32
CA ASP A 245 -6.18 -22.91 1.29
C ASP A 245 -5.00 -22.68 0.31
N ARG A 246 -3.88 -23.34 0.62
CA ARG A 246 -2.65 -23.26 -0.18
C ARG A 246 -2.84 -23.79 -1.61
N ALA A 247 -3.55 -24.89 -1.77
CA ALA A 247 -3.71 -25.52 -3.08
C ALA A 247 -4.59 -24.65 -3.99
N GLY A 248 -5.69 -24.12 -3.45
CA GLY A 248 -6.53 -23.15 -4.15
C GLY A 248 -5.78 -21.90 -4.57
N LEU A 249 -4.91 -21.36 -3.71
CA LEU A 249 -4.08 -20.19 -4.03
C LEU A 249 -3.07 -20.48 -5.17
N LEU A 250 -2.33 -21.59 -5.07
CA LEU A 250 -1.38 -21.98 -6.12
C LEU A 250 -2.09 -22.18 -7.48
N CYS A 251 -3.29 -22.78 -7.47
CA CYS A 251 -4.12 -22.91 -8.66
C CYS A 251 -4.54 -21.54 -9.21
N PHE A 252 -5.06 -20.67 -8.34
CA PHE A 252 -5.48 -19.31 -8.72
C PHE A 252 -4.33 -18.50 -9.35
N PHE A 253 -3.12 -18.59 -8.80
CA PHE A 253 -1.94 -17.91 -9.36
C PHE A 253 -1.53 -18.48 -10.71
N SER A 254 -1.67 -19.80 -10.91
CA SER A 254 -1.31 -20.44 -12.18
C SER A 254 -2.25 -20.09 -13.34
N ILE A 255 -3.49 -19.66 -13.03
CA ILE A 255 -4.51 -19.28 -14.00
C ILE A 255 -4.56 -17.75 -14.10
N PHE A 256 -5.15 -17.09 -13.11
CA PHE A 256 -5.39 -15.65 -13.16
C PHE A 256 -4.13 -14.84 -12.93
N GLY A 257 -3.25 -15.28 -12.02
CA GLY A 257 -1.96 -14.61 -11.80
C GLY A 257 -1.10 -14.58 -13.07
N ARG A 258 -1.04 -15.71 -13.79
CA ARG A 258 -0.35 -15.79 -15.08
C ARG A 258 -0.96 -14.85 -16.13
N TRP A 259 -2.29 -14.83 -16.26
CA TRP A 259 -2.97 -13.92 -17.19
C TRP A 259 -2.67 -12.46 -16.85
N LEU A 260 -2.76 -12.08 -15.57
CA LEU A 260 -2.54 -10.71 -15.12
C LEU A 260 -1.10 -10.25 -15.37
N VAL A 261 -0.11 -11.12 -15.14
CA VAL A 261 1.30 -10.83 -15.47
C VAL A 261 1.50 -10.64 -16.97
N ALA A 262 0.91 -11.49 -17.81
CA ALA A 262 1.01 -11.33 -19.27
C ALA A 262 0.41 -9.99 -19.75
N GLU A 263 -0.71 -9.58 -19.16
CA GLU A 263 -1.33 -8.28 -19.46
C GLU A 263 -0.46 -7.09 -19.00
N VAL A 264 0.19 -7.21 -17.84
CA VAL A 264 1.19 -6.24 -17.36
C VAL A 264 2.37 -6.13 -18.32
N ASP A 265 2.93 -7.26 -18.76
CA ASP A 265 4.07 -7.28 -19.69
C ASP A 265 3.71 -6.67 -21.04
N GLN A 266 2.49 -6.93 -21.53
CA GLN A 266 1.99 -6.32 -22.75
C GLN A 266 1.81 -4.81 -22.61
N THR A 267 1.33 -4.34 -21.46
CA THR A 267 1.00 -2.94 -21.23
C THR A 267 2.24 -2.08 -20.96
N PHE A 268 3.13 -2.54 -20.07
CA PHE A 268 4.21 -1.71 -19.52
C PHE A 268 5.62 -2.10 -19.96
N VAL A 269 5.85 -3.35 -20.35
CA VAL A 269 7.20 -3.86 -20.70
C VAL A 269 7.41 -3.86 -22.21
N SER A 270 6.43 -4.34 -22.96
CA SER A 270 6.47 -4.40 -24.43
C SER A 270 6.28 -3.03 -25.11
N SER A 271 5.87 -2.02 -24.34
CA SER A 271 5.65 -0.64 -24.79
C SER A 271 6.86 0.28 -24.57
N ARG A 272 7.99 -0.26 -24.10
CA ARG A 272 9.29 0.44 -23.96
C ARG A 272 10.26 -0.03 -25.03
#